data_AF-A0A4Y7L4Y7-F1
#
_entry.id   AF-A0A4Y7L4Y7-F1
#
_cell.length_a   1.000
_cell.length_b   1.000
_cell.length_c   1.000
_cell.angle_alpha   90.00
_cell.angle_beta   90.00
_cell.angle_gamma   90.00
#
_symmetry.space_group_name_H-M   'P 1'
#
loop_
_entity.id
_entity.type
_entity.pdbx_description
1 polymer ?
#
loop_
_entity_poly.entity_id
_entity_poly.type
_entity_poly.pdbx_seq_one_letter_code
_entity_poly.pdbx_strand_id
1 'polypeptide(L)' 'MLNLIELTDLRFQSHAVLALKEAAEAYLVGLFEDTNLCAIHAKRVTIMPKDIQLARRIRGERA' A
#
# COMPACT_ATOMS: atom_id res chain seq x y z
N MET A 1 23.37 23.59 -1.35
CA MET A 1 21.98 23.49 -1.84
C MET A 1 21.91 23.16 -3.34
N LEU A 2 22.92 22.50 -3.93
CA LEU A 2 22.92 22.09 -5.35
C LEU A 2 23.24 20.60 -5.57
N ASN A 3 23.46 19.80 -4.51
CA ASN A 3 23.85 18.38 -4.60
C ASN A 3 22.75 17.39 -4.17
N LEU A 4 21.46 17.75 -4.33
CA LEU A 4 20.35 16.81 -4.07
C LEU A 4 19.42 16.60 -5.27
N ILE A 5 19.59 17.37 -6.36
CA ILE A 5 18.76 17.27 -7.57
C ILE A 5 19.41 16.34 -8.61
N GLU A 6 20.69 15.97 -8.43
CA GLU A 6 21.43 14.96 -9.20
C GLU A 6 21.18 13.51 -8.72
N LEU A 7 20.08 13.23 -8.02
CA LEU A 7 19.62 11.85 -7.81
C LEU A 7 18.95 11.35 -9.10
N THR A 8 19.77 11.22 -10.15
CA THR A 8 19.56 10.51 -11.43
C THR A 8 18.36 10.98 -12.27
N ASP A 9 18.60 11.42 -13.52
CA ASP A 9 17.56 11.62 -14.58
C ASP A 9 16.94 10.27 -14.99
N LEU A 10 16.19 9.65 -14.07
CA LEU A 10 15.48 8.39 -14.30
C LEU A 10 14.30 8.66 -15.23
N ARG A 11 14.41 8.16 -16.45
CA ARG A 11 13.34 8.24 -17.44
C ARG A 11 12.50 6.98 -17.38
N PHE A 12 11.22 7.15 -17.08
CA PHE A 12 10.23 6.07 -17.09
C PHE A 12 9.43 6.12 -18.38
N GLN A 13 9.13 4.95 -18.94
CA GLN A 13 8.10 4.83 -19.96
C GLN A 13 6.74 5.16 -19.33
N SER A 14 5.87 5.86 -20.06
CA SER A 14 4.51 6.20 -19.58
C SER A 14 3.73 4.98 -19.09
N HIS A 15 3.87 3.86 -19.80
CA HIS A 15 3.22 2.59 -19.47
C HIS A 15 3.80 1.92 -18.22
N ALA A 16 5.08 2.14 -17.92
CA ALA A 16 5.68 1.61 -16.69
C ALA A 16 5.06 2.27 -15.46
N VAL A 17 4.79 3.58 -15.53
CA VAL A 17 4.11 4.31 -14.44
C VAL A 17 2.66 3.84 -14.29
N LEU A 18 1.95 3.60 -15.42
CA LEU A 18 0.60 3.06 -15.39
C LEU A 18 0.55 1.66 -14.74
N ALA A 19 1.47 0.76 -15.12
CA ALA A 19 1.55 -0.57 -14.53
C ALA A 19 1.81 -0.51 -13.01
N LEU A 20 2.70 0.38 -12.55
CA LEU A 20 2.94 0.59 -11.11
C LEU A 20 1.70 1.11 -10.39
N LYS A 21 0.97 2.05 -11.00
CA LYS A 21 -0.28 2.57 -10.45
C LYS A 21 -1.30 1.44 -10.30
N GLU A 22 -1.54 0.67 -11.36
CA GLU A 22 -2.53 -0.40 -11.35
C GLU A 22 -2.17 -1.48 -10.31
N ALA A 23 -0.90 -1.86 -10.21
CA ALA A 23 -0.43 -2.79 -9.19
C ALA A 23 -0.61 -2.25 -7.76
N ALA A 24 -0.30 -0.96 -7.56
CA ALA A 24 -0.48 -0.31 -6.26
C ALA A 24 -1.95 -0.22 -5.86
N GLU A 25 -2.84 0.15 -6.78
CA GLU A 25 -4.28 0.20 -6.53
C GLU A 25 -4.84 -1.20 -6.22
N ALA A 26 -4.49 -2.22 -7.00
CA ALA A 26 -4.92 -3.60 -6.76
C ALA A 26 -4.45 -4.11 -5.39
N TYR A 27 -3.19 -3.83 -5.01
CA TYR A 27 -2.66 -4.18 -3.70
C TYR A 27 -3.41 -3.47 -2.56
N LEU A 28 -3.62 -2.15 -2.68
CA LEU A 28 -4.29 -1.36 -1.65
C LEU A 28 -5.75 -1.77 -1.50
N VAL A 29 -6.47 -2.03 -2.60
CA VAL A 29 -7.85 -2.53 -2.56
C VAL A 29 -7.91 -3.84 -1.77
N GLY A 30 -7.09 -4.83 -2.13
CA GLY A 30 -7.05 -6.10 -1.40
C GLY A 30 -6.65 -5.94 0.07
N LEU A 31 -5.67 -5.07 0.37
CA LEU A 31 -5.25 -4.81 1.75
C LEU A 31 -6.39 -4.18 2.57
N PHE A 32 -7.16 -3.27 1.99
CA PHE A 32 -8.29 -2.63 2.67
C PHE A 32 -9.48 -3.58 2.85
N GLU A 33 -9.70 -4.54 1.94
CA GLU A 33 -10.66 -5.61 2.13
C GLU A 33 -10.33 -6.45 3.38
N ASP A 34 -9.08 -6.89 3.52
CA ASP A 34 -8.64 -7.64 4.72
C ASP A 34 -8.66 -6.79 5.99
N THR A 35 -8.31 -5.51 5.88
CA THR A 35 -8.38 -4.54 6.98
C THR A 35 -9.82 -4.39 7.46
N ASN A 36 -10.78 -4.31 6.54
CA ASN A 36 -12.21 -4.23 6.87
C ASN A 36 -12.68 -5.49 7.60
N LEU A 37 -12.24 -6.68 7.16
CA LEU A 37 -12.53 -7.93 7.87
C LEU A 37 -11.97 -7.92 9.31
N CYS A 38 -10.76 -7.38 9.51
CA CYS A 38 -10.18 -7.22 10.84
C CYS A 38 -11.00 -6.26 11.73
N ALA A 39 -11.49 -5.15 11.17
CA ALA A 39 -12.34 -4.21 11.89
C ALA A 39 -13.69 -4.83 12.30
N ILE A 40 -14.31 -5.58 11.38
CA ILE A 40 -15.56 -6.32 11.62
C ILE A 40 -15.37 -7.39 12.70
N HIS A 41 -14.27 -8.15 12.64
CA HIS A 41 -13.93 -9.13 13.68
C HIS A 41 -13.85 -8.49 15.08
N ALA A 42 -13.36 -7.25 15.15
CA ALA A 42 -13.30 -6.45 16.36
C ALA A 42 -14.58 -5.65 16.67
N LYS A 43 -15.73 -5.99 16.05
CA LYS A 43 -17.05 -5.34 16.23
C LYS A 43 -17.07 -3.83 15.96
N ARG A 44 -16.29 -3.37 14.96
CA ARG A 44 -16.27 -1.97 14.50
C ARG A 44 -16.60 -1.88 13.01
N VAL A 45 -17.02 -0.68 12.60
CA VAL A 45 -17.23 -0.33 11.18
C VAL A 45 -16.09 0.54 10.66
N THR A 46 -15.58 1.47 11.49
CA THR A 46 -14.42 2.30 11.14
C THR A 46 -13.13 1.50 11.26
N ILE A 47 -12.39 1.40 10.15
CA ILE A 47 -11.04 0.83 10.11
C ILE A 47 -10.05 1.71 10.87
N MET A 48 -9.05 1.08 11.49
CA MET A 48 -8.03 1.74 12.28
C MET A 48 -6.62 1.24 11.89
N PRO A 49 -5.54 1.98 12.18
CA PRO A 49 -4.18 1.53 11.84
C PRO A 49 -3.82 0.13 12.37
N LYS A 50 -4.34 -0.25 13.54
CA LYS A 50 -4.15 -1.60 14.11
C LYS A 50 -4.75 -2.72 13.25
N ASP A 51 -5.81 -2.44 12.50
CA ASP A 51 -6.45 -3.41 11.61
C ASP A 51 -5.56 -3.66 10.37
N ILE A 52 -4.97 -2.60 9.82
CA ILE A 52 -4.00 -2.69 8.71
C ILE A 52 -2.75 -3.44 9.15
N GLN A 53 -2.23 -3.11 10.34
CA GLN A 53 -1.06 -3.80 10.91
C GLN A 53 -1.32 -5.29 11.10
N LEU A 54 -2.52 -5.66 11.58
CA LEU A 54 -2.92 -7.06 11.72
C LEU A 54 -3.08 -7.75 10.35
N ALA A 55 -3.76 -7.11 9.39
CA ALA A 55 -3.95 -7.65 8.05
C ALA A 55 -2.60 -7.95 7.36
N ARG A 56 -1.66 -7.00 7.39
CA ARG A 56 -0.29 -7.20 6.85
C ARG A 56 0.46 -8.32 7.56
N ARG A 57 0.33 -8.42 8.89
CA ARG A 57 0.94 -9.51 9.66
C ARG A 57 0.37 -10.87 9.28
N ILE A 58 -0.94 -10.98 9.04
CA ILE A 58 -1.61 -12.21 8.60
C ILE A 58 -1.17 -12.60 7.18
N ARG A 59 -1.03 -11.61 6.27
CA ARG A 59 -0.49 -11.82 4.92
C ARG A 59 0.98 -12.27 4.90
N GLY A 60 1.68 -12.21 6.03
CA GLY A 60 3.11 -12.52 6.10
C GLY A 60 4.01 -11.42 5.54
N GLU A 61 3.46 -10.23 5.27
CA GLU A 61 4.21 -9.07 4.85
C GLU A 61 5.00 -8.54 6.05
N ARG A 62 6.30 -8.85 6.07
CA ARG A 62 7.19 -8.40 7.14
C ARG A 62 7.37 -6.87 7.06
N ALA A 63 7.38 -6.23 8.23
CA ALA A 63 7.94 -4.89 8.39
C ALA A 63 9.47 -4.97 8.37
#